data_AF-A0A7U3VPV3-F1
#
_entry.id   AF-A0A7U3VPV3-F1
#
_cell.length_a   1.000
_cell.length_b   1.000
_cell.length_c   1.000
_cell.angle_alpha   90.00
_cell.angle_beta   90.00
_cell.angle_gamma   90.00
#
_symmetry.space_group_name_H-M   'P 1'
#
loop_
_entity.id
_entity.type
_entity.pdbx_description
1 polymer ?
#
loop_
_entity_poly.entity_id
_entity_poly.type
_entity_poly.pdbx_seq_one_letter_code
_entity_poly.pdbx_strand_id
1 'polypeptide(L)'
;MRRGAGAGAGAGAGAERGAGRGEGRRRVSAQDGRGPMVDNPWRRQLVALRGDLLKEMDELRSLLAGCCADVGGGEIWVGPAADAWHAEAQGRRTDILAQLGRLVPLVEAAIGTCAEKVTVGEAKSLQVDLL
;
A
#
# COMPACT_ATOMS: atom_id res chain seq x y z
N MET A 1 94.93 -0.94 -20.13
CA MET A 1 95.53 0.41 -20.26
C MET A 1 94.52 1.46 -19.79
N ARG A 2 94.95 2.32 -18.85
CA ARG A 2 94.49 3.69 -18.48
C ARG A 2 92.96 3.99 -18.33
N ARG A 3 92.54 4.34 -17.10
CA ARG A 3 92.01 5.66 -16.60
C ARG A 3 90.68 6.10 -17.24
N GLY A 4 89.67 6.66 -16.56
CA GLY A 4 89.48 7.23 -15.22
C GLY A 4 87.96 7.39 -14.98
N ALA A 5 87.48 7.39 -13.73
CA ALA A 5 87.14 8.58 -12.94
C ALA A 5 86.12 9.54 -13.60
N GLY A 6 84.96 9.73 -12.97
CA GLY A 6 84.02 10.80 -13.30
C GLY A 6 82.66 10.68 -12.61
N ALA A 7 82.56 11.26 -11.41
CA ALA A 7 81.31 11.57 -10.72
C ALA A 7 80.52 12.67 -11.47
N GLY A 8 79.20 12.72 -11.28
CA GLY A 8 78.41 13.87 -11.71
C GLY A 8 76.90 13.67 -11.59
N ALA A 9 76.36 14.11 -10.46
CA ALA A 9 74.92 14.28 -10.26
C ALA A 9 74.34 15.27 -11.28
N GLY A 10 73.19 14.90 -11.87
CA GLY A 10 72.39 15.77 -12.72
C GLY A 10 70.92 15.56 -12.39
N ALA A 11 70.39 16.40 -11.50
CA ALA A 11 68.96 16.51 -11.26
C ALA A 11 68.30 17.12 -12.51
N GLY A 12 67.54 16.30 -13.23
CA GLY A 12 66.70 16.73 -14.34
C GLY A 12 65.23 16.55 -13.95
N ALA A 13 64.59 17.64 -13.52
CA ALA A 13 63.15 17.74 -13.41
C ALA A 13 62.56 17.71 -14.83
N GLY A 14 62.01 16.55 -15.21
CA GLY A 14 61.26 16.35 -16.44
C GLY A 14 59.81 16.01 -16.11
N ALA A 15 58.96 17.03 -16.10
CA ALA A 15 57.52 16.86 -16.08
C ALA A 15 57.06 16.46 -17.49
N GLU A 16 56.70 15.19 -17.70
CA GLU A 16 55.96 14.79 -18.89
C GLU A 16 54.75 13.90 -18.57
N ARG A 17 53.70 14.21 -19.33
CA ARG A 17 52.31 13.83 -19.17
C ARG A 17 52.13 12.36 -19.51
N GLY A 18 51.60 11.59 -18.56
CA GLY A 18 51.08 10.25 -18.81
C GLY A 18 49.57 10.23 -18.67
N ALA A 19 48.87 10.44 -19.79
CA ALA A 19 47.43 10.22 -19.89
C ALA A 19 47.11 8.75 -19.64
N GLY A 20 46.34 8.48 -18.60
CA GLY A 20 45.84 7.15 -18.26
C GLY A 20 44.48 7.25 -17.61
N ARG A 21 43.52 7.93 -18.27
CA ARG A 21 42.10 7.79 -17.93
C ARG A 21 41.66 6.39 -18.35
N GLY A 22 41.92 5.42 -17.47
CA GLY A 22 41.17 4.17 -17.44
C GLY A 22 39.75 4.46 -17.00
N GLU A 23 38.94 5.00 -17.90
CA GLU A 23 37.49 4.98 -17.80
C GLU A 23 37.07 3.51 -17.83
N GLY A 24 37.08 2.89 -16.65
CA GLY A 24 36.25 1.75 -16.34
C GLY A 24 34.80 2.20 -16.47
N ARG A 25 34.31 2.33 -17.71
CA ARG A 25 32.91 2.30 -18.06
C ARG A 25 32.37 1.00 -17.48
N ARG A 26 31.84 1.08 -16.25
CA ARG A 26 30.81 0.15 -15.79
C ARG A 26 29.75 0.22 -16.88
N ARG A 27 29.72 -0.81 -17.72
CA ARG A 27 28.53 -1.17 -18.49
C ARG A 27 27.45 -1.38 -17.44
N VAL A 28 26.65 -0.34 -17.19
CA VAL A 28 25.36 -0.52 -16.55
C VAL A 28 24.52 -1.19 -17.62
N SER A 29 24.53 -2.51 -17.59
CA SER A 29 23.69 -3.33 -18.45
C SER A 29 22.24 -2.94 -18.17
N ALA A 30 21.63 -2.28 -19.15
CA ALA A 30 20.19 -2.13 -19.21
C ALA A 30 19.57 -3.53 -19.32
N GLN A 31 18.98 -4.03 -18.24
CA GLN A 31 18.02 -5.13 -18.29
C GLN A 31 17.18 -5.22 -17.01
N ASP A 32 15.87 -5.13 -17.24
CA ASP A 32 14.71 -5.32 -16.37
C ASP A 32 14.41 -4.12 -15.46
N GLY A 33 13.14 -3.74 -15.36
CA GLY A 33 12.60 -2.65 -14.53
C GLY A 33 12.77 -2.84 -13.01
N ARG A 34 13.97 -3.19 -12.58
CA ARG A 34 14.41 -3.61 -11.24
C ARG A 34 14.84 -2.40 -10.39
N GLY A 35 13.94 -1.46 -10.17
CA GLY A 35 14.06 -0.61 -8.98
C GLY A 35 13.80 -1.44 -7.71
N PRO A 36 14.24 -1.02 -6.52
CA PRO A 36 13.80 -1.64 -5.28
C PRO A 36 12.26 -1.73 -5.25
N MET A 37 11.74 -2.91 -4.90
CA MET A 37 10.30 -3.14 -4.79
C MET A 37 9.85 -2.90 -3.35
N VAL A 38 8.72 -2.24 -3.21
CA VAL A 38 8.09 -1.91 -1.92
C VAL A 38 6.64 -2.36 -1.92
N ASP A 39 6.02 -2.43 -0.74
CA ASP A 39 4.59 -2.68 -0.63
C ASP A 39 3.80 -1.64 -1.41
N ASN A 40 2.80 -2.11 -2.14
CA ASN A 40 1.87 -1.23 -2.83
C ASN A 40 1.06 -0.42 -1.79
N PRO A 41 1.25 0.90 -1.71
CA PRO A 41 0.55 1.73 -0.71
C PRO A 41 -0.96 1.72 -0.94
N TRP A 42 -1.42 1.64 -2.19
CA TRP A 42 -2.84 1.58 -2.53
C TRP A 42 -3.48 0.27 -2.06
N ARG A 43 -2.82 -0.87 -2.32
CA ARG A 43 -3.29 -2.17 -1.82
C ARG A 43 -3.37 -2.18 -0.30
N ARG A 44 -2.38 -1.61 0.40
CA ARG A 44 -2.38 -1.50 1.86
C ARG A 44 -3.58 -0.71 2.37
N GLN A 45 -3.93 0.39 1.71
CA GLN A 45 -5.12 1.18 2.08
C GLN A 45 -6.42 0.43 1.84
N LEU A 46 -6.56 -0.29 0.71
CA LEU A 46 -7.75 -1.11 0.47
C LEU A 46 -7.91 -2.22 1.52
N VAL A 47 -6.80 -2.82 1.97
CA VAL A 47 -6.81 -3.79 3.07
C VAL A 47 -7.26 -3.14 4.39
N ALA A 48 -6.79 -1.92 4.69
CA ALA A 48 -7.24 -1.17 5.86
C ALA A 48 -8.74 -0.84 5.78
N LEU A 49 -9.19 -0.31 4.64
CA LEU A 49 -10.59 -0.02 4.36
C LEU A 49 -11.49 -1.25 4.53
N ARG A 50 -11.05 -2.42 4.05
CA ARG A 50 -11.77 -3.69 4.27
C ARG A 50 -11.92 -3.98 5.77
N GLY A 51 -10.86 -3.79 6.55
CA GLY A 51 -10.89 -3.99 8.01
C GLY A 51 -11.87 -3.04 8.70
N ASP A 52 -11.82 -1.75 8.35
CA ASP A 52 -12.71 -0.73 8.89
C ASP A 52 -14.18 -1.01 8.55
N LEU A 53 -14.46 -1.35 7.28
CA LEU A 53 -15.80 -1.73 6.83
C LEU A 53 -16.35 -2.93 7.61
N LEU A 54 -15.54 -3.98 7.83
CA LEU A 54 -15.99 -5.14 8.60
C LEU A 54 -16.34 -4.76 10.04
N LYS A 55 -15.52 -3.93 10.67
CA LYS A 55 -15.75 -3.47 12.04
C LYS A 55 -17.02 -2.62 12.14
N GLU A 56 -17.19 -1.65 11.24
CA GLU A 56 -18.39 -0.80 11.20
C GLU A 56 -19.66 -1.60 10.90
N MET A 57 -19.57 -2.62 10.04
CA MET A 57 -20.69 -3.53 9.76
C MET A 57 -21.10 -4.33 10.99
N ASP A 58 -20.15 -4.80 11.80
CA ASP A 58 -20.43 -5.53 13.03
C ASP A 58 -21.04 -4.62 14.11
N GLU A 59 -20.56 -3.39 14.22
CA GLU A 59 -21.13 -2.37 15.10
C GLU A 59 -22.57 -2.03 14.71
N LEU A 60 -22.81 -1.74 13.42
CA LEU A 60 -24.14 -1.42 12.91
C LEU A 60 -25.10 -2.60 13.04
N ARG A 61 -24.64 -3.84 12.83
CA ARG A 61 -25.44 -5.05 13.05
C ARG A 61 -25.91 -5.15 14.50
N SER A 62 -25.02 -4.80 15.44
CA SER A 62 -25.28 -4.84 16.88
C SER A 62 -26.26 -3.74 17.30
N LEU A 63 -26.06 -2.51 16.82
CA LEU A 63 -26.97 -1.38 17.08
C LEU A 63 -28.37 -1.65 16.54
N LEU A 64 -28.48 -2.11 15.29
CA LEU A 64 -29.78 -2.42 14.69
C LEU A 64 -30.48 -3.59 15.40
N ALA A 65 -29.74 -4.57 15.92
CA ALA A 65 -30.31 -5.65 16.72
C ALA A 65 -30.88 -5.13 18.05
N GLY A 66 -30.13 -4.26 18.75
CA GLY A 66 -30.59 -3.61 19.98
C GLY A 66 -31.88 -2.82 19.77
N CYS A 67 -31.89 -1.93 18.78
CA CYS A 67 -33.08 -1.13 18.47
C CYS A 67 -34.32 -1.99 18.11
N CYS A 68 -34.13 -3.12 17.42
CA CYS A 68 -35.25 -4.04 17.14
C CYS A 68 -35.75 -4.73 18.42
N ALA A 69 -34.85 -5.11 19.33
CA ALA A 69 -35.19 -5.82 20.56
C ALA A 69 -35.90 -4.90 21.57
N ASP A 70 -35.44 -3.66 21.75
CA ASP A 70 -36.00 -2.70 22.71
C ASP A 70 -37.49 -2.42 22.46
N VAL A 71 -37.91 -2.46 21.20
CA VAL A 71 -39.28 -2.13 20.78
C VAL A 71 -40.12 -3.38 20.54
N GLY A 72 -39.52 -4.48 20.05
CA GLY A 72 -40.22 -5.73 19.71
C GLY A 72 -40.26 -6.78 20.81
N GLY A 73 -39.56 -6.57 21.93
CA GLY A 73 -39.51 -7.54 23.04
C GLY A 73 -40.83 -7.70 23.80
N GLY A 74 -41.84 -6.88 23.51
CA GLY A 74 -43.17 -6.94 24.14
C GLY A 74 -43.20 -6.48 25.60
N GLU A 75 -42.10 -5.93 26.13
CA GLU A 75 -42.05 -5.42 27.51
C GLU A 75 -42.60 -4.00 27.65
N ILE A 76 -42.32 -3.12 26.68
CA ILE A 76 -42.63 -1.68 26.77
C ILE A 76 -43.81 -1.30 25.86
N TRP A 77 -43.92 -1.92 24.69
CA TRP A 77 -44.95 -1.63 23.70
C TRP A 77 -45.48 -2.94 23.09
N VAL A 78 -46.80 -3.13 23.16
CA VAL A 78 -47.48 -4.35 22.73
C VAL A 78 -48.70 -4.03 21.87
N GLY A 79 -49.08 -4.99 21.03
CA GLY A 79 -50.26 -4.96 20.18
C GLY A 79 -49.94 -4.79 18.70
N PRO A 80 -50.97 -4.80 17.82
CA PRO A 80 -50.78 -4.92 16.37
C PRO A 80 -49.90 -3.83 15.74
N ALA A 81 -49.90 -2.62 16.31
CA ALA A 81 -49.05 -1.53 15.85
C ALA A 81 -47.56 -1.76 16.21
N ALA A 82 -47.29 -2.31 17.39
CA ALA A 82 -45.93 -2.69 17.81
C ALA A 82 -45.40 -3.83 16.92
N ASP A 83 -46.23 -4.82 16.64
CA ASP A 83 -45.89 -5.95 15.76
C ASP A 83 -45.54 -5.48 14.35
N ALA A 84 -46.36 -4.58 13.78
CA ALA A 84 -46.12 -4.01 12.45
C ALA A 84 -44.81 -3.20 12.40
N TRP A 85 -44.56 -2.36 13.40
CA TRP A 85 -43.32 -1.61 13.49
C TRP A 85 -42.10 -2.52 13.61
N HIS A 86 -42.18 -3.58 14.44
CA HIS A 86 -41.09 -4.53 14.61
C HIS A 86 -40.76 -5.26 13.30
N ALA A 87 -41.79 -5.70 12.56
CA ALA A 87 -41.60 -6.31 11.24
C ALA A 87 -40.94 -5.34 10.25
N GLU A 88 -41.34 -4.06 10.24
CA GLU A 88 -40.73 -3.04 9.40
C GLU A 88 -39.26 -2.78 9.78
N ALA A 89 -38.95 -2.70 11.07
CA ALA A 89 -37.58 -2.53 11.56
C ALA A 89 -36.69 -3.73 11.18
N GLN A 90 -37.19 -4.95 11.32
CA GLN A 90 -36.49 -6.16 10.88
C GLN A 90 -36.26 -6.18 9.36
N GLY A 91 -37.26 -5.76 8.56
CA GLY A 91 -37.13 -5.64 7.10
C GLY A 91 -36.02 -4.67 6.72
N ARG A 92 -36.06 -3.44 7.27
CA ARG A 92 -35.02 -2.42 7.03
C ARG A 92 -33.64 -2.89 7.44
N ARG A 93 -33.52 -3.53 8.61
CA ARG A 93 -32.26 -4.12 9.08
C ARG A 93 -31.73 -5.13 8.06
N THR A 94 -32.59 -5.99 7.53
CA THR A 94 -32.21 -7.00 6.54
C THR A 94 -31.73 -6.34 5.25
N ASP A 95 -32.43 -5.32 4.76
CA ASP A 95 -32.05 -4.59 3.54
C ASP A 95 -30.71 -3.88 3.69
N ILE A 96 -30.49 -3.19 4.82
CA ILE A 96 -29.23 -2.51 5.14
C ILE A 96 -28.09 -3.53 5.17
N LEU A 97 -28.26 -4.65 5.88
CA LEU A 97 -27.24 -5.70 5.94
C LEU A 97 -26.94 -6.31 4.58
N ALA A 98 -27.94 -6.47 3.71
CA ALA A 98 -27.75 -6.95 2.34
C ALA A 98 -26.98 -5.95 1.46
N GLN A 99 -27.25 -4.65 1.61
CA GLN A 99 -26.51 -3.59 0.91
C GLN A 99 -25.05 -3.56 1.36
N LEU A 100 -24.81 -3.59 2.67
CA LEU A 100 -23.46 -3.60 3.26
C LEU A 100 -22.68 -4.86 2.89
N GLY A 101 -23.35 -6.02 2.86
CA GLY A 101 -22.77 -7.29 2.42
C GLY A 101 -22.22 -7.26 0.99
N ARG A 102 -22.62 -6.30 0.16
CA ARG A 102 -22.06 -6.11 -1.19
C ARG A 102 -20.79 -5.25 -1.21
N LEU A 103 -20.55 -4.41 -0.20
CA LEU A 103 -19.40 -3.50 -0.19
C LEU A 103 -18.08 -4.25 0.02
N VAL A 104 -18.05 -5.22 0.95
CA VAL A 104 -16.84 -6.00 1.24
C VAL A 104 -16.34 -6.76 0.01
N PRO A 105 -17.17 -7.51 -0.75
CA PRO A 105 -16.73 -8.15 -1.99
C PRO A 105 -16.17 -7.20 -3.04
N LEU A 106 -16.68 -5.96 -3.14
CA LEU A 106 -16.17 -4.96 -4.08
C LEU A 106 -14.76 -4.51 -3.71
N VAL A 107 -14.50 -4.29 -2.42
CA VAL A 107 -13.16 -3.95 -1.92
C VAL A 107 -12.21 -5.14 -2.06
N GLU A 108 -12.67 -6.37 -1.77
CA GLU A 108 -11.87 -7.59 -1.97
C GLU A 108 -11.50 -7.79 -3.44
N ALA A 109 -12.43 -7.56 -4.37
CA ALA A 109 -12.15 -7.60 -5.79
C ALA A 109 -11.10 -6.55 -6.21
N ALA A 110 -11.21 -5.32 -5.69
CA ALA A 110 -10.21 -4.27 -5.95
C ALA A 110 -8.83 -4.59 -5.36
N ILE A 111 -8.75 -5.24 -4.18
CA ILE A 111 -7.49 -5.74 -3.63
C ILE A 111 -6.88 -6.79 -4.57
N GLY A 112 -7.71 -7.68 -5.13
CA GLY A 112 -7.28 -8.74 -6.05
C GLY A 112 -6.72 -8.24 -7.37
N THR A 113 -7.10 -7.05 -7.83
CA THR A 113 -6.54 -6.44 -9.05
C THR A 113 -5.22 -5.69 -8.80
N CYS A 114 -4.86 -5.45 -7.55
CA CYS A 114 -3.65 -4.72 -7.19
C CYS A 114 -2.45 -5.64 -7.04
N ALA A 115 -1.31 -5.28 -7.66
CA ALA A 115 -0.04 -5.92 -7.40
C ALA A 115 0.36 -5.77 -5.92
N GLU A 116 0.90 -6.83 -5.32
CA GLU A 116 1.35 -6.80 -3.91
C GLU A 116 2.54 -5.87 -3.70
N LYS A 117 3.46 -5.86 -4.67
CA LYS A 117 4.67 -5.06 -4.67
C LYS A 117 4.74 -4.22 -5.93
N VAL A 118 5.19 -2.98 -5.78
CA VAL A 118 5.43 -2.04 -6.87
C VAL A 118 6.84 -1.46 -6.72
N THR A 119 7.38 -0.86 -7.77
CA THR A 119 8.66 -0.15 -7.66
C THR A 119 8.51 1.08 -6.76
N VAL A 120 9.62 1.55 -6.16
CA VAL A 120 9.60 2.80 -5.36
C VAL A 120 9.08 4.00 -6.16
N GLY A 121 9.32 4.06 -7.47
CA GLY A 121 8.79 5.12 -8.33
C GLY A 121 7.26 5.09 -8.40
N GLU A 122 6.70 3.92 -8.70
CA GLU A 122 5.25 3.71 -8.75
C GLU A 122 4.59 3.94 -7.38
N ALA A 123 5.22 3.50 -6.29
CA ALA A 123 4.72 3.74 -4.94
C ALA A 123 4.57 5.24 -4.63
N LYS A 124 5.55 6.06 -5.05
CA LYS A 124 5.48 7.52 -4.87
C LYS A 124 4.34 8.13 -5.68
N SER A 125 4.15 7.71 -6.93
CA SER A 125 3.05 8.20 -7.77
C SER A 125 1.69 7.86 -7.16
N LEU A 126 1.48 6.59 -6.78
CA LEU A 126 0.24 6.14 -6.16
C LEU A 126 -0.08 6.89 -4.85
N GLN A 127 0.94 7.29 -4.10
CA GLN A 127 0.76 8.01 -2.85
C GLN A 127 0.41 9.50 -3.04
N VAL A 128 0.77 10.10 -4.18
CA VAL A 128 0.43 11.49 -4.53
C VAL A 128 -1.00 11.58 -5.04
N ASP A 129 -1.48 10.60 -5.79
CA ASP A 129 -2.88 10.54 -6.28
C ASP A 129 -3.92 10.33 -5.14
N LEU A 130 -3.44 10.16 -3.90
CA LEU A 130 -4.24 9.92 -2.70
C LEU A 130 -4.33 11.13 -1.75
N LEU A 131 -3.68 12.24 -2.09
CA LEU A 131 -3.72 13.52 -1.36
C LEU A 131 -4.52 14.56 -2.13
#